data_AF-A0A3M7RLG9-F1
#
_entry.id   AF-A0A3M7RLG9-F1
#
_cell.length_a   1.000
_cell.length_b   1.000
_cell.length_c   1.000
_cell.angle_alpha   90.00
_cell.angle_beta   90.00
_cell.angle_gamma   90.00
#
_symmetry.space_group_name_H-M   'P 1'
#
loop_
_entity.id
_entity.type
_entity.pdbx_description
1 polymer ?
#
loop_
_entity_poly.entity_id
_entity_poly.type
_entity_poly.pdbx_seq_one_letter_code
_entity_poly.pdbx_strand_id
1 'polypeptide(L)'
;MEENGKLNDVFNEGENSQDSEKKSEYSQEGTNRDETSTQLDESSQLSQENESKDEQKDAGEEVEEEKYDDSEINAKNLEILHSDINYGIVLAFIDKFGKHFSFKEIKFDQFEQNIINIRSLNKNLSDIFLNLLRNLSFGKYVRKEKFDYYMTKFTNRFSHDDALEIEKSGYAKLKIESKITIIKNLLESQFDENQKLKQIIAEQTPDQNSLRTEPSGKDLNGLWYFVYMDSECSVRVFSINHREINEDLTSWKLVAKNLNDLKLLVEQLSTEPALEKLRSCKS
;
A
#
# COMPACT_ATOMS: atom_id res chain seq x y z
N MET A 1 23.69 60.97 44.34
CA MET A 1 23.61 59.65 44.99
C MET A 1 23.57 58.65 43.85
N GLU A 2 24.69 58.43 43.17
CA GLU A 2 25.75 57.47 43.56
C GLU A 2 25.21 56.03 43.57
N GLU A 3 25.83 55.02 42.98
CA GLU A 3 26.99 54.89 42.10
C GLU A 3 26.99 53.43 41.59
N ASN A 4 27.45 53.27 40.34
CA ASN A 4 28.37 52.24 39.83
C ASN A 4 28.18 50.73 40.03
N GLY A 5 28.31 50.03 38.90
CA GLY A 5 28.70 48.63 38.78
C GLY A 5 28.95 48.19 37.33
N LYS A 6 29.88 48.86 36.63
CA LYS A 6 30.44 48.45 35.33
C LYS A 6 31.25 47.15 35.47
N LEU A 7 31.26 46.30 34.43
CA LEU A 7 32.52 45.82 33.85
C LEU A 7 32.34 45.50 32.34
N ASN A 8 33.17 46.19 31.55
CA ASN A 8 33.50 45.95 30.14
C ASN A 8 34.46 44.71 30.06
N ASP A 9 34.67 44.02 28.94
CA ASP A 9 35.46 44.38 27.76
C ASP A 9 35.06 43.43 26.60
N VAL A 10 34.78 43.84 25.36
CA VAL A 10 35.63 44.47 24.31
C VAL A 10 36.79 43.59 23.84
N PHE A 11 36.69 43.09 22.60
CA PHE A 11 37.67 43.10 21.48
C PHE A 11 37.01 42.30 20.32
N ASN A 12 36.56 42.91 19.20
CA ASN A 12 37.31 43.43 18.04
C ASN A 12 38.36 42.43 17.50
N GLU A 13 38.57 42.17 16.22
CA GLU A 13 38.16 42.74 14.93
C GLU A 13 38.83 41.85 13.85
N GLY A 14 38.25 41.71 12.65
CA GLY A 14 38.96 41.41 11.38
C GLY A 14 39.81 40.12 11.28
N GLU A 15 40.27 39.63 10.14
CA GLU A 15 40.18 40.03 8.74
C GLU A 15 40.28 38.76 7.87
N ASN A 16 39.70 38.91 6.69
CA ASN A 16 39.87 38.20 5.45
C ASN A 16 41.35 38.04 5.04
N SER A 17 41.76 36.93 4.40
CA SER A 17 42.83 36.89 3.38
C SER A 17 43.00 35.49 2.75
N GLN A 18 43.12 35.51 1.43
CA GLN A 18 43.51 34.43 0.52
C GLN A 18 45.03 34.19 0.57
N ASP A 19 45.47 32.97 0.22
CA ASP A 19 46.61 32.63 -0.66
C ASP A 19 46.91 31.12 -0.50
N SER A 20 46.85 30.24 -1.51
CA SER A 20 47.55 30.14 -2.81
C SER A 20 48.88 29.38 -2.75
N GLU A 21 48.99 28.38 -3.64
CA GLU A 21 50.20 27.70 -4.16
C GLU A 21 50.98 26.72 -3.22
N LYS A 22 51.59 25.59 -3.63
CA LYS A 22 52.12 25.14 -4.94
C LYS A 22 52.47 23.63 -4.97
N LYS A 23 52.25 23.02 -6.15
CA LYS A 23 52.97 21.97 -6.93
C LYS A 23 54.06 21.06 -6.33
N SER A 24 54.06 19.79 -6.79
CA SER A 24 55.07 19.17 -7.72
C SER A 24 54.70 17.68 -7.98
N GLU A 25 54.41 17.16 -9.18
CA GLU A 25 55.17 16.92 -10.44
C GLU A 25 55.87 15.53 -10.57
N TYR A 26 55.58 14.88 -11.72
CA TYR A 26 56.36 13.90 -12.52
C TYR A 26 56.59 12.46 -11.96
N SER A 27 56.47 11.36 -12.74
CA SER A 27 56.99 11.12 -14.10
C SER A 27 56.32 9.90 -14.79
N GLN A 28 56.33 9.91 -16.14
CA GLN A 28 56.15 8.75 -17.02
C GLN A 28 57.50 8.06 -17.34
N GLU A 29 57.48 6.76 -17.65
CA GLU A 29 58.28 6.04 -18.69
C GLU A 29 57.91 4.53 -18.59
N GLY A 30 57.42 3.85 -19.64
CA GLY A 30 58.20 3.08 -20.63
C GLY A 30 58.50 1.66 -20.10
N THR A 31 58.35 0.49 -20.75
CA THR A 31 58.28 0.04 -22.16
C THR A 31 58.14 -1.50 -22.17
N ASN A 32 57.53 -2.09 -23.22
CA ASN A 32 57.76 -3.44 -23.82
C ASN A 32 57.48 -4.71 -22.98
N ARG A 33 57.15 -5.91 -23.49
CA ARG A 33 56.81 -6.53 -24.79
C ARG A 33 56.38 -7.99 -24.48
N ASP A 34 55.96 -8.72 -25.52
CA ASP A 34 55.65 -10.15 -25.68
C ASP A 34 54.15 -10.48 -25.63
N GLU A 35 53.46 -10.63 -26.77
CA GLU A 35 53.57 -11.62 -27.86
C GLU A 35 53.11 -13.04 -27.49
N THR A 36 51.88 -13.37 -27.91
CA THR A 36 51.45 -14.63 -28.60
C THR A 36 49.93 -14.49 -28.86
N SER A 37 49.45 -14.17 -30.07
CA SER A 37 49.29 -15.02 -31.28
C SER A 37 48.51 -16.30 -30.98
N THR A 38 47.23 -16.46 -31.35
CA THR A 38 46.70 -16.83 -32.69
C THR A 38 45.15 -16.81 -32.56
N GLN A 39 44.32 -16.05 -33.26
CA GLN A 39 43.88 -16.04 -34.68
C GLN A 39 43.31 -17.34 -35.26
N LEU A 40 42.26 -17.13 -36.09
CA LEU A 40 41.59 -17.99 -37.10
C LEU A 40 40.27 -18.64 -36.63
N ASP A 41 39.15 -18.60 -37.37
CA ASP A 41 38.80 -17.94 -38.63
C ASP A 41 37.27 -17.97 -38.83
N GLU A 42 36.77 -17.09 -39.67
CA GLU A 42 35.40 -17.07 -40.20
C GLU A 42 35.14 -18.25 -41.16
N SER A 43 33.87 -18.68 -41.31
CA SER A 43 33.20 -18.81 -42.63
C SER A 43 31.79 -19.42 -42.56
N SER A 44 30.86 -18.61 -43.04
CA SER A 44 29.56 -18.81 -43.71
C SER A 44 29.22 -20.17 -44.35
N GLN A 45 27.94 -20.56 -44.37
CA GLN A 45 27.14 -20.78 -45.61
C GLN A 45 25.65 -21.15 -45.38
N LEU A 46 24.80 -20.58 -46.24
CA LEU A 46 23.38 -20.91 -46.50
C LEU A 46 23.22 -22.28 -47.17
N SER A 47 22.07 -22.96 -46.97
CA SER A 47 21.37 -23.72 -48.01
C SER A 47 19.86 -23.79 -47.75
N GLN A 48 19.08 -23.77 -48.83
CA GLN A 48 17.62 -23.69 -48.91
C GLN A 48 16.92 -25.06 -48.83
N GLU A 49 15.65 -25.00 -48.39
CA GLU A 49 14.44 -25.75 -48.80
C GLU A 49 14.48 -27.28 -49.03
N ASN A 50 13.57 -28.00 -48.35
CA ASN A 50 12.45 -28.68 -49.03
C ASN A 50 11.31 -29.04 -48.05
N GLU A 51 10.10 -28.81 -48.53
CA GLU A 51 8.81 -29.13 -47.91
C GLU A 51 8.64 -30.64 -47.70
N SER A 52 8.01 -31.02 -46.60
CA SER A 52 7.26 -32.28 -46.49
C SER A 52 6.07 -32.04 -45.57
N LYS A 53 4.89 -32.15 -46.17
CA LYS A 53 3.58 -32.12 -45.51
C LYS A 53 3.45 -33.38 -44.66
N ASP A 54 3.12 -33.20 -43.39
CA ASP A 54 2.38 -34.22 -42.64
C ASP A 54 1.28 -33.53 -41.85
N GLU A 55 0.06 -33.76 -42.33
CA GLU A 55 -1.19 -33.43 -41.66
C GLU A 55 -1.33 -34.35 -40.44
N GLN A 56 -0.93 -33.88 -39.26
CA GLN A 56 -1.44 -34.42 -38.01
C GLN A 56 -2.57 -33.53 -37.51
N LYS A 57 -3.77 -34.09 -37.63
CA LYS A 57 -4.99 -33.64 -36.95
C LYS A 57 -4.73 -33.69 -35.45
N ASP A 58 -4.37 -32.57 -34.86
CA ASP A 58 -4.45 -32.41 -33.42
C ASP A 58 -5.93 -32.19 -33.09
N ALA A 59 -6.54 -33.21 -32.50
CA ALA A 59 -7.88 -33.12 -31.98
C ALA A 59 -7.84 -32.07 -30.89
N GLY A 60 -8.54 -30.96 -31.10
CA GLY A 60 -8.80 -30.00 -30.05
C GLY A 60 -9.45 -30.73 -28.89
N GLU A 61 -8.65 -31.03 -27.86
CA GLU A 61 -9.15 -31.12 -26.50
C GLU A 61 -9.70 -29.73 -26.20
N GLU A 62 -11.00 -29.57 -26.45
CA GLU A 62 -11.78 -28.57 -25.74
C GLU A 62 -11.56 -28.86 -24.27
N VAL A 63 -10.60 -28.14 -23.67
CA VAL A 63 -10.53 -28.01 -22.23
C VAL A 63 -11.85 -27.38 -21.85
N GLU A 64 -12.77 -28.22 -21.39
CA GLU A 64 -13.99 -27.78 -20.74
C GLU A 64 -13.54 -26.87 -19.60
N GLU A 65 -13.63 -25.55 -19.80
CA GLU A 65 -13.58 -24.59 -18.72
C GLU A 65 -14.76 -24.96 -17.82
N GLU A 66 -14.50 -25.79 -16.80
CA GLU A 66 -15.43 -26.04 -15.71
C GLU A 66 -15.93 -24.66 -15.26
N LYS A 67 -17.23 -24.40 -15.47
CA LYS A 67 -17.90 -23.20 -14.98
C LYS A 67 -17.94 -23.30 -13.45
N TYR A 68 -16.82 -23.00 -12.80
CA TYR A 68 -16.76 -22.77 -11.37
C TYR A 68 -17.72 -21.62 -11.04
N ASP A 69 -18.59 -21.84 -10.07
CA ASP A 69 -19.49 -20.81 -9.56
C ASP A 69 -18.66 -19.74 -8.83
N ASP A 70 -18.25 -18.71 -9.58
CA ASP A 70 -17.52 -17.56 -9.06
C ASP A 70 -18.24 -16.89 -7.88
N SER A 71 -19.56 -17.09 -7.72
CA SER A 71 -20.34 -16.50 -6.64
C SER A 71 -19.94 -17.02 -5.26
N GLU A 72 -19.74 -18.33 -5.10
CA GLU A 72 -19.40 -18.93 -3.80
C GLU A 72 -17.97 -18.54 -3.38
N ILE A 73 -17.03 -18.58 -4.33
CA ILE A 73 -15.63 -18.18 -4.10
C ILE A 73 -15.56 -16.71 -3.70
N ASN A 74 -16.29 -15.83 -4.40
CA ASN A 74 -16.32 -14.41 -4.09
C ASN A 74 -16.93 -14.15 -2.70
N ALA A 75 -17.96 -14.90 -2.29
CA ALA A 75 -18.54 -14.78 -0.96
C ALA A 75 -17.51 -15.12 0.14
N LYS A 76 -16.77 -16.22 -0.02
CA LYS A 76 -15.69 -16.62 0.91
C LYS A 76 -14.56 -15.59 0.94
N ASN A 77 -14.11 -15.13 -0.21
CA ASN A 77 -13.07 -14.10 -0.29
C ASN A 77 -13.50 -12.78 0.35
N LEU A 78 -14.78 -12.44 0.28
CA LEU A 78 -15.33 -11.26 0.92
C LEU A 78 -15.36 -11.42 2.45
N GLU A 79 -15.71 -12.60 2.95
CA GLU A 79 -15.66 -12.91 4.39
C GLU A 79 -14.24 -12.79 4.95
N ILE A 80 -13.24 -13.32 4.22
CA ILE A 80 -11.82 -13.16 4.56
C ILE A 80 -11.45 -11.67 4.61
N LEU A 81 -11.80 -10.90 3.58
CA LEU A 81 -11.52 -9.46 3.54
C LEU A 81 -12.16 -8.70 4.71
N HIS A 82 -13.41 -9.02 5.06
CA HIS A 82 -14.17 -8.36 6.13
C HIS A 82 -13.71 -8.74 7.53
N SER A 83 -13.00 -9.85 7.67
CA SER A 83 -12.41 -10.31 8.92
C SER A 83 -10.98 -9.80 9.12
N ASP A 84 -10.33 -9.28 8.06
CA ASP A 84 -8.97 -8.73 8.11
C ASP A 84 -8.98 -7.27 8.58
N ILE A 85 -8.30 -6.97 9.69
CA ILE A 85 -8.17 -5.62 10.22
C ILE A 85 -7.45 -4.67 9.25
N ASN A 86 -6.54 -5.17 8.43
CA ASN A 86 -5.85 -4.36 7.43
C ASN A 86 -6.84 -3.72 6.47
N TYR A 87 -7.99 -4.36 6.22
CA TYR A 87 -9.06 -3.74 5.43
C TYR A 87 -9.63 -2.49 6.13
N GLY A 88 -9.86 -2.55 7.45
CA GLY A 88 -10.25 -1.39 8.25
C GLY A 88 -9.22 -0.25 8.19
N ILE A 89 -7.93 -0.58 8.26
CA ILE A 89 -6.83 0.39 8.13
C ILE A 89 -6.84 1.04 6.75
N VAL A 90 -7.05 0.26 5.69
CA VAL A 90 -7.17 0.75 4.31
C VAL A 90 -8.37 1.70 4.18
N LEU A 91 -9.54 1.34 4.73
CA LEU A 91 -10.72 2.20 4.71
C LEU A 91 -10.50 3.50 5.48
N ALA A 92 -9.86 3.43 6.65
CA ALA A 92 -9.49 4.61 7.45
C ALA A 92 -8.59 5.57 6.68
N PHE A 93 -7.61 5.03 5.94
CA PHE A 93 -6.75 5.84 5.10
C PHE A 93 -7.53 6.50 3.96
N ILE A 94 -8.39 5.74 3.26
CA ILE A 94 -9.19 6.24 2.14
C ILE A 94 -10.12 7.36 2.60
N ASP A 95 -10.80 7.18 3.73
CA ASP A 95 -11.71 8.18 4.31
C ASP A 95 -10.98 9.49 4.63
N LYS A 96 -9.85 9.42 5.34
CA LYS A 96 -9.13 10.63 5.79
C LYS A 96 -8.30 11.30 4.69
N PHE A 97 -7.60 10.51 3.88
CA PHE A 97 -6.58 11.01 2.96
C PHE A 97 -6.90 10.79 1.49
N GLY A 98 -7.93 10.01 1.16
CA GLY A 98 -8.25 9.63 -0.22
C GLY A 98 -8.42 10.82 -1.18
N LYS A 99 -8.91 11.96 -0.68
CA LYS A 99 -9.04 13.21 -1.45
C LYS A 99 -7.72 13.76 -2.02
N HIS A 100 -6.58 13.43 -1.40
CA HIS A 100 -5.24 13.85 -1.85
C HIS A 100 -4.64 12.93 -2.91
N PHE A 101 -5.36 11.86 -3.23
CA PHE A 101 -5.00 10.87 -4.22
C PHE A 101 -6.16 10.74 -5.22
N SER A 102 -6.02 9.83 -6.17
CA SER A 102 -7.09 9.46 -7.11
C SER A 102 -8.18 8.57 -6.46
N PHE A 103 -8.32 8.59 -5.13
CA PHE A 103 -9.28 7.76 -4.37
C PHE A 103 -10.69 8.37 -4.25
N LYS A 104 -10.89 9.63 -4.66
CA LYS A 104 -12.10 10.43 -4.36
C LYS A 104 -13.43 9.83 -4.89
N GLU A 105 -13.37 8.85 -5.80
CA GLU A 105 -14.55 8.23 -6.42
C GLU A 105 -14.67 6.72 -6.12
N ILE A 106 -13.91 6.19 -5.15
CA ILE A 106 -14.01 4.77 -4.82
C ILE A 106 -15.27 4.49 -4.01
N LYS A 107 -16.12 3.62 -4.57
CA LYS A 107 -17.22 2.95 -3.86
C LYS A 107 -16.67 1.69 -3.22
N PHE A 108 -16.95 1.42 -1.94
CA PHE A 108 -16.30 0.25 -1.34
C PHE A 108 -16.79 -1.06 -1.93
N ASP A 109 -18.01 -1.16 -2.46
CA ASP A 109 -18.44 -2.41 -3.12
C ASP A 109 -17.58 -2.69 -4.36
N GLN A 110 -17.29 -1.66 -5.18
CA GLN A 110 -16.40 -1.82 -6.32
C GLN A 110 -14.97 -2.12 -5.88
N PHE A 111 -14.51 -1.48 -4.79
CA PHE A 111 -13.20 -1.76 -4.23
C PHE A 111 -13.08 -3.22 -3.76
N GLU A 112 -14.00 -3.68 -2.92
CA GLU A 112 -14.10 -5.06 -2.44
C GLU A 112 -14.10 -6.05 -3.59
N GLN A 113 -14.97 -5.84 -4.60
CA GLN A 113 -15.03 -6.70 -5.78
C GLN A 113 -13.70 -6.74 -6.56
N ASN A 114 -13.01 -5.60 -6.67
CA ASN A 114 -11.72 -5.55 -7.35
C ASN A 114 -10.60 -6.25 -6.56
N ILE A 115 -10.67 -6.27 -5.22
CA ILE A 115 -9.70 -6.96 -4.36
C ILE A 115 -9.92 -8.47 -4.40
N ILE A 116 -11.17 -8.92 -4.24
CA ILE A 116 -11.52 -10.35 -4.20
C ILE A 116 -11.41 -11.03 -5.57
N ASN A 117 -11.39 -10.26 -6.65
CA ASN A 117 -11.17 -10.79 -7.99
C ASN A 117 -9.73 -11.33 -8.13
N ILE A 118 -9.61 -12.65 -8.24
CA ILE A 118 -8.34 -13.35 -8.41
C ILE A 118 -7.91 -13.49 -9.88
N ARG A 119 -8.79 -13.16 -10.83
CA ARG A 119 -8.55 -13.34 -12.27
C ARG A 119 -7.81 -12.16 -12.87
N SER A 120 -8.18 -10.93 -12.47
CA SER A 120 -7.58 -9.72 -13.02
C SER A 120 -7.73 -8.52 -12.08
N LEU A 121 -6.74 -7.63 -12.12
CA LEU A 121 -6.82 -6.34 -11.44
C LEU A 121 -7.50 -5.31 -12.34
N ASN A 122 -8.53 -4.65 -11.81
CA ASN A 122 -9.23 -3.60 -12.54
C ASN A 122 -8.29 -2.43 -12.90
N LYS A 123 -8.49 -1.85 -14.08
CA LYS A 123 -7.66 -0.75 -14.60
C LYS A 123 -7.62 0.47 -13.68
N ASN A 124 -8.76 0.88 -13.11
CA ASN A 124 -8.85 2.03 -12.20
C ASN A 124 -7.98 1.79 -10.96
N LEU A 125 -8.12 0.60 -10.33
CA LEU A 125 -7.36 0.24 -9.15
C LEU A 125 -5.86 0.10 -9.44
N SER A 126 -5.50 -0.49 -10.58
CA SER A 126 -4.10 -0.54 -11.05
C SER A 126 -3.50 0.84 -11.26
N ASP A 127 -4.25 1.77 -11.88
CA ASP A 127 -3.78 3.15 -12.11
C ASP A 127 -3.59 3.90 -10.78
N ILE A 128 -4.43 3.65 -9.77
CA ILE A 128 -4.25 4.16 -8.40
C ILE A 128 -2.97 3.59 -7.78
N PHE A 129 -2.76 2.27 -7.81
CA PHE A 129 -1.56 1.65 -7.25
C PHE A 129 -0.28 2.13 -7.93
N LEU A 130 -0.30 2.31 -9.25
CA LEU A 130 0.81 2.91 -9.99
C LEU A 130 1.11 4.34 -9.52
N ASN A 131 0.07 5.15 -9.26
CA ASN A 131 0.26 6.49 -8.73
C ASN A 131 0.84 6.49 -7.31
N LEU A 132 0.40 5.58 -6.44
CA LEU A 132 0.98 5.41 -5.10
C LEU A 132 2.45 5.00 -5.17
N LEU A 133 2.81 4.04 -6.03
CA LEU A 133 4.19 3.61 -6.24
C LEU A 133 5.08 4.75 -6.77
N ARG A 134 4.55 5.62 -7.65
CA ARG A 134 5.26 6.79 -8.16
C ARG A 134 5.55 7.84 -7.10
N ASN A 135 4.75 7.88 -6.04
CA ASN A 135 4.97 8.78 -4.91
C ASN A 135 6.07 8.28 -3.97
N LEU A 136 6.46 7.01 -4.07
CA LEU A 136 7.57 6.43 -3.34
C LEU A 136 8.92 6.71 -4.04
N SER A 137 10.01 6.24 -3.46
CA SER A 137 11.37 6.26 -4.01
C SER A 137 11.52 5.70 -5.43
N PHE A 138 10.56 4.93 -5.95
CA PHE A 138 10.56 4.49 -7.35
C PHE A 138 10.30 5.64 -8.34
N GLY A 139 9.55 6.67 -7.94
CA GLY A 139 9.36 7.89 -8.72
C GLY A 139 8.85 7.66 -10.15
N LYS A 140 9.35 8.48 -11.07
CA LYS A 140 9.00 8.48 -12.50
C LYS A 140 9.33 7.18 -13.25
N TYR A 141 10.08 6.26 -12.65
CA TYR A 141 10.45 5.00 -13.31
C TYR A 141 9.28 4.02 -13.38
N VAL A 142 8.27 4.16 -12.52
CA VAL A 142 7.11 3.28 -12.47
C VAL A 142 6.27 3.39 -13.75
N ARG A 143 6.34 2.33 -14.56
CA ARG A 143 5.62 2.16 -15.84
C ARG A 143 4.52 1.10 -15.69
N LYS A 144 3.42 1.29 -16.40
CA LYS A 144 2.23 0.42 -16.30
C LYS A 144 2.54 -1.02 -16.72
N GLU A 145 3.37 -1.17 -17.74
CA GLU A 145 3.77 -2.46 -18.31
C GLU A 145 4.68 -3.25 -17.35
N LYS A 146 5.24 -2.58 -16.34
CA LYS A 146 6.08 -3.17 -15.30
C LYS A 146 5.40 -3.14 -13.93
N PHE A 147 4.07 -3.12 -13.89
CA PHE A 147 3.29 -3.06 -12.65
C PHE A 147 3.74 -4.15 -11.66
N ASP A 148 3.68 -5.42 -12.06
CA ASP A 148 4.05 -6.54 -11.17
C ASP A 148 5.52 -6.45 -10.73
N TYR A 149 6.43 -6.03 -11.60
CA TYR A 149 7.83 -5.80 -11.22
C TYR A 149 8.00 -4.77 -10.09
N TYR A 150 7.29 -3.64 -10.16
CA TYR A 150 7.35 -2.63 -9.11
C TYR A 150 6.62 -3.08 -7.84
N MET A 151 5.50 -3.80 -7.99
CA MET A 151 4.79 -4.40 -6.86
C MET A 151 5.64 -5.45 -6.14
N THR A 152 6.32 -6.33 -6.86
CA THR A 152 7.31 -7.27 -6.30
C THR A 152 8.39 -6.52 -5.55
N LYS A 153 9.04 -5.53 -6.19
CA LYS A 153 10.11 -4.75 -5.54
C LYS A 153 9.65 -4.06 -4.26
N PHE A 154 8.43 -3.55 -4.25
CA PHE A 154 7.83 -2.94 -3.07
C PHE A 154 7.54 -3.98 -1.99
N THR A 155 6.89 -5.09 -2.36
CA THR A 155 6.48 -6.16 -1.45
C THR A 155 7.69 -6.83 -0.79
N ASN A 156 8.78 -7.00 -1.53
CA ASN A 156 10.03 -7.58 -1.02
C ASN A 156 10.70 -6.76 0.10
N ARG A 157 10.21 -5.54 0.39
CA ARG A 157 10.64 -4.74 1.54
C ARG A 157 10.13 -5.29 2.88
N PHE A 158 9.02 -6.04 2.88
CA PHE A 158 8.39 -6.55 4.10
C PHE A 158 7.97 -8.03 4.02
N SER A 159 7.82 -8.61 2.83
CA SER A 159 7.46 -10.02 2.65
C SER A 159 8.15 -10.58 1.40
N HIS A 160 9.12 -11.49 1.61
CA HIS A 160 9.82 -12.16 0.50
C HIS A 160 8.91 -13.19 -0.19
N ASP A 161 8.10 -13.90 0.60
CA ASP A 161 7.22 -14.96 0.09
C ASP A 161 6.12 -14.37 -0.82
N ASP A 162 5.46 -13.29 -0.39
CA ASP A 162 4.46 -12.61 -1.24
C ASP A 162 5.11 -12.01 -2.48
N ALA A 163 6.32 -11.46 -2.37
CA ALA A 163 7.04 -10.89 -3.52
C ALA A 163 7.36 -11.96 -4.57
N LEU A 164 7.81 -13.14 -4.13
CA LEU A 164 8.07 -14.29 -4.99
C LEU A 164 6.78 -14.81 -5.62
N GLU A 165 5.67 -14.78 -4.90
CA GLU A 165 4.37 -15.18 -5.44
C GLU A 165 3.90 -14.19 -6.53
N ILE A 166 4.08 -12.88 -6.34
CA ILE A 166 3.83 -11.88 -7.39
C ILE A 166 4.70 -12.14 -8.63
N GLU A 167 5.98 -12.47 -8.47
CA GLU A 167 6.85 -12.79 -9.62
C GLU A 167 6.36 -14.01 -10.39
N LYS A 168 5.85 -15.02 -9.68
CA LYS A 168 5.40 -16.28 -10.27
C LYS A 168 4.03 -16.17 -10.95
N SER A 169 3.07 -15.51 -10.30
CA SER A 169 1.65 -15.57 -10.67
C SER A 169 1.00 -14.20 -10.92
N GLY A 170 1.69 -13.10 -10.58
CA GLY A 170 1.19 -11.74 -10.67
C GLY A 170 0.36 -11.32 -9.46
N TYR A 171 0.30 -10.02 -9.17
CA TYR A 171 -0.39 -9.50 -7.98
C TYR A 171 -1.88 -9.89 -7.92
N ALA A 172 -2.55 -9.95 -9.09
CA ALA A 172 -3.96 -10.26 -9.17
C ALA A 172 -4.31 -11.65 -8.61
N LYS A 173 -3.38 -12.61 -8.63
CA LYS A 173 -3.62 -13.99 -8.21
C LYS A 173 -3.24 -14.28 -6.75
N LEU A 174 -2.70 -13.28 -6.04
CA LEU A 174 -2.40 -13.40 -4.62
C LEU A 174 -3.64 -13.70 -3.78
N LYS A 175 -3.42 -14.33 -2.63
CA LYS A 175 -4.40 -14.46 -1.56
C LYS A 175 -4.88 -13.08 -1.08
N ILE A 176 -6.10 -13.03 -0.55
CA ILE A 176 -6.78 -11.76 -0.20
C ILE A 176 -6.01 -11.04 0.91
N GLU A 177 -5.54 -11.80 1.90
CA GLU A 177 -4.75 -11.34 3.05
C GLU A 177 -3.43 -10.70 2.58
N SER A 178 -2.73 -11.35 1.64
CA SER A 178 -1.52 -10.80 1.02
C SER A 178 -1.82 -9.51 0.25
N LYS A 179 -2.88 -9.50 -0.57
CA LYS A 179 -3.29 -8.30 -1.33
C LYS A 179 -3.56 -7.12 -0.40
N ILE A 180 -4.34 -7.32 0.65
CA ILE A 180 -4.74 -6.24 1.55
C ILE A 180 -3.57 -5.76 2.42
N THR A 181 -2.71 -6.68 2.88
CA THR A 181 -1.46 -6.35 3.59
C THR A 181 -0.55 -5.48 2.72
N ILE A 182 -0.37 -5.84 1.46
CA ILE A 182 0.44 -5.05 0.51
C ILE A 182 -0.17 -3.66 0.30
N ILE A 183 -1.49 -3.56 0.13
CA ILE A 183 -2.17 -2.26 -0.04
C ILE A 183 -1.98 -1.41 1.21
N LYS A 184 -2.22 -1.96 2.40
CA LYS A 184 -2.01 -1.29 3.68
C LYS A 184 -0.60 -0.74 3.78
N ASN A 185 0.42 -1.55 3.51
CA ASN A 185 1.82 -1.09 3.54
C ASN A 185 2.11 -0.02 2.48
N LEU A 186 1.51 -0.11 1.29
CA LEU A 186 1.66 0.88 0.21
C LEU A 186 1.07 2.24 0.61
N LEU A 187 -0.07 2.23 1.31
CA LEU A 187 -0.71 3.43 1.85
C LEU A 187 0.09 4.02 3.02
N GLU A 188 0.57 3.19 3.94
CA GLU A 188 1.40 3.64 5.05
C GLU A 188 2.72 4.26 4.57
N SER A 189 3.36 3.67 3.58
CA SER A 189 4.60 4.21 2.98
C SER A 189 4.42 5.62 2.40
N GLN A 190 3.19 6.05 2.13
CA GLN A 190 2.93 7.43 1.71
C GLN A 190 3.29 8.43 2.81
N PHE A 191 3.12 8.10 4.09
CA PHE A 191 3.48 9.01 5.18
C PHE A 191 4.99 9.25 5.28
N ASP A 192 5.80 8.29 4.85
CA ASP A 192 7.26 8.38 4.94
C ASP A 192 7.90 8.93 3.66
N GLU A 193 7.48 8.44 2.49
CA GLU A 193 8.17 8.70 1.23
C GLU A 193 7.49 9.80 0.38
N ASN A 194 6.19 10.03 0.54
CA ASN A 194 5.46 11.03 -0.26
C ASN A 194 5.60 12.43 0.35
N GLN A 195 6.58 13.19 -0.14
CA GLN A 195 6.85 14.56 0.34
C GLN A 195 5.65 15.51 0.23
N LYS A 196 4.82 15.35 -0.81
CA LYS A 196 3.62 16.19 -0.99
C LYS A 196 2.57 15.90 0.09
N LEU A 197 2.34 14.63 0.39
CA LEU A 197 1.41 14.26 1.47
C LEU A 197 1.91 14.78 2.82
N LYS A 198 3.20 14.63 3.11
CA LYS A 198 3.79 15.14 4.36
C LYS A 198 3.61 16.65 4.51
N GLN A 199 3.83 17.41 3.44
CA GLN A 199 3.59 18.85 3.47
C GLN A 199 2.12 19.17 3.76
N ILE A 200 1.19 18.50 3.09
CA ILE A 200 -0.25 18.68 3.33
C ILE A 200 -0.62 18.36 4.79
N ILE A 201 -0.11 17.27 5.34
CA ILE A 201 -0.35 16.88 6.75
C ILE A 201 0.21 17.94 7.71
N ALA A 202 1.45 18.41 7.47
CA ALA A 202 2.08 19.42 8.31
C ALA A 202 1.31 20.76 8.29
N GLU A 203 0.73 21.13 7.14
CA GLU A 203 -0.03 22.38 6.98
C GLU A 203 -1.47 22.28 7.52
N GLN A 204 -2.13 21.14 7.35
CA GLN A 204 -3.57 20.99 7.62
C GLN A 204 -3.87 20.30 8.95
N THR A 205 -2.90 19.60 9.54
CA THR A 205 -3.12 18.76 10.71
C THR A 205 -2.10 19.07 11.81
N PRO A 206 -2.33 20.13 12.61
CA PRO A 206 -1.39 20.53 13.66
C PRO A 206 -1.34 19.54 14.84
N ASP A 207 -2.41 18.77 15.05
CA ASP A 207 -2.47 17.73 16.09
C ASP A 207 -2.24 16.34 15.51
N GLN A 208 -1.12 15.71 15.87
CA GLN A 208 -0.77 14.36 15.43
C GLN A 208 -1.78 13.30 15.90
N ASN A 209 -2.47 13.51 17.02
CA ASN A 209 -3.48 12.57 17.51
C ASN A 209 -4.66 12.51 16.55
N SER A 210 -5.00 13.63 15.91
CA SER A 210 -6.06 13.69 14.91
C SER A 210 -5.73 12.95 13.61
N LEU A 211 -4.52 12.43 13.42
CA LEU A 211 -4.17 11.54 12.29
C LEU A 211 -4.66 10.12 12.51
N ARG A 212 -4.81 9.68 13.77
CA ARG A 212 -5.33 8.35 14.09
C ARG A 212 -6.84 8.32 13.94
N THR A 213 -7.37 7.15 13.61
CA THR A 213 -8.81 6.91 13.58
C THR A 213 -9.23 6.39 14.94
N GLU A 214 -10.04 7.18 15.63
CA GLU A 214 -10.63 6.81 16.92
C GLU A 214 -11.93 6.02 16.69
N PRO A 215 -12.29 5.11 17.62
CA PRO A 215 -13.59 4.45 17.56
C PRO A 215 -14.72 5.46 17.63
N SER A 216 -15.75 5.28 16.81
CA SER A 216 -16.97 6.11 16.79
C SER A 216 -17.81 5.93 18.06
N GLY A 217 -17.67 4.80 18.76
CA GLY A 217 -18.38 4.53 20.00
C GLY A 217 -17.97 3.21 20.65
N LYS A 218 -18.46 3.01 21.89
CA LYS A 218 -18.27 1.79 22.69
C LYS A 218 -19.63 1.32 23.22
N ASP A 219 -19.94 0.03 23.12
CA ASP A 219 -21.13 -0.54 23.75
C ASP A 219 -20.90 -1.01 25.19
N LEU A 220 -21.94 -1.52 25.84
CA LEU A 220 -21.89 -1.99 27.23
C LEU A 220 -21.05 -3.26 27.41
N ASN A 221 -20.90 -4.07 26.36
CA ASN A 221 -20.06 -5.26 26.38
C ASN A 221 -18.58 -4.92 26.13
N GLY A 222 -18.31 -3.67 25.78
CA GLY A 222 -16.97 -3.16 25.51
C GLY A 222 -16.49 -3.41 24.08
N LEU A 223 -17.39 -3.59 23.13
CA LEU A 223 -17.02 -3.53 21.72
C LEU A 223 -16.85 -2.08 21.31
N TRP A 224 -15.76 -1.79 20.60
CA TRP A 224 -15.52 -0.54 19.90
C TRP A 224 -15.99 -0.64 18.48
N TYR A 225 -16.64 0.43 18.00
CA TYR A 225 -17.22 0.50 16.67
C TYR A 225 -16.46 1.51 15.82
N PHE A 226 -16.10 1.12 14.60
CA PHE A 226 -15.46 1.97 13.60
C PHE A 226 -16.40 2.09 12.41
N VAL A 227 -16.73 3.33 12.04
CA VAL A 227 -17.66 3.63 10.95
C VAL A 227 -16.90 4.28 9.80
N TYR A 228 -17.00 3.68 8.62
CA TYR A 228 -16.45 4.23 7.38
C TYR A 228 -17.57 4.47 6.38
N MET A 229 -17.50 5.57 5.64
CA MET A 229 -18.50 5.93 4.62
C MET A 229 -17.80 6.26 3.31
N ASP A 230 -18.29 5.74 2.20
CA ASP A 230 -17.79 6.10 0.88
C ASP A 230 -18.53 7.30 0.27
N SER A 231 -18.10 7.69 -0.93
CA SER A 231 -18.66 8.84 -1.66
C SER A 231 -20.15 8.73 -2.02
N GLU A 232 -20.73 7.52 -1.97
CA GLU A 232 -22.17 7.28 -2.22
C GLU A 232 -22.96 7.02 -0.93
N CYS A 233 -22.39 7.39 0.21
CA CYS A 233 -22.98 7.18 1.54
C CYS A 233 -23.19 5.69 1.89
N SER A 234 -22.45 4.77 1.27
CA SER A 234 -22.46 3.38 1.68
C SER A 234 -21.52 3.18 2.87
N VAL A 235 -22.02 2.52 3.91
CA VAL A 235 -21.40 2.49 5.25
C VAL A 235 -20.85 1.13 5.59
N ARG A 236 -19.61 1.05 6.07
CA ARG A 236 -19.02 -0.18 6.64
C ARG A 236 -18.78 0.08 8.12
N VAL A 237 -19.40 -0.74 8.97
CA VAL A 237 -19.18 -0.67 10.42
C VAL A 237 -18.48 -1.92 10.88
N PHE A 238 -17.34 -1.73 11.51
CA PHE A 238 -16.58 -2.81 12.13
C PHE A 238 -16.68 -2.72 13.65
N SER A 239 -16.65 -3.87 14.30
CA SER A 239 -16.53 -3.96 15.75
C SER A 239 -15.27 -4.72 16.14
N ILE A 240 -14.66 -4.33 17.25
CA ILE A 240 -13.58 -5.08 17.89
C ILE A 240 -13.73 -5.04 19.41
N ASN A 241 -13.33 -6.09 20.11
CA ASN A 241 -13.23 -6.06 21.55
C ASN A 241 -12.11 -5.10 21.99
N HIS A 242 -12.44 -4.06 22.75
CA HIS A 242 -11.44 -3.06 23.20
C HIS A 242 -10.26 -3.65 23.97
N ARG A 243 -10.41 -4.85 24.56
CA ARG A 243 -9.35 -5.54 25.28
C ARG A 243 -8.31 -6.16 24.36
N GLU A 244 -8.70 -6.49 23.12
CA GLU A 244 -7.83 -7.17 22.15
C GLU A 244 -7.00 -6.19 21.31
N ILE A 245 -7.09 -4.87 21.55
CA ILE A 245 -6.45 -3.88 20.68
C ILE A 245 -4.92 -3.96 20.66
N ASN A 246 -4.33 -4.68 21.62
CA ASN A 246 -2.90 -4.96 21.72
C ASN A 246 -2.57 -6.46 21.56
N GLU A 247 -3.53 -7.27 21.13
CA GLU A 247 -3.41 -8.72 20.95
C GLU A 247 -3.55 -9.09 19.46
N ASP A 248 -3.87 -10.33 19.14
CA ASP A 248 -4.00 -10.84 17.76
C ASP A 248 -5.24 -10.31 17.00
N LEU A 249 -5.99 -9.36 17.61
CA LEU A 249 -7.13 -8.62 17.01
C LEU A 249 -8.23 -9.52 16.43
N THR A 250 -8.35 -10.75 16.93
CA THR A 250 -9.21 -11.81 16.36
C THR A 250 -10.70 -11.52 16.38
N SER A 251 -11.16 -10.59 17.23
CA SER A 251 -12.56 -10.16 17.30
C SER A 251 -12.95 -9.09 16.27
N TRP A 252 -12.04 -8.64 15.42
CA TRP A 252 -12.36 -7.70 14.34
C TRP A 252 -13.37 -8.33 13.38
N LYS A 253 -14.51 -7.66 13.20
CA LYS A 253 -15.57 -8.14 12.30
C LYS A 253 -16.40 -7.00 11.73
N LEU A 254 -16.86 -7.18 10.49
CA LEU A 254 -17.89 -6.33 9.90
C LEU A 254 -19.25 -6.64 10.54
N VAL A 255 -19.92 -5.62 11.06
CA VAL A 255 -21.24 -5.72 11.71
C VAL A 255 -22.35 -4.99 10.94
N ALA A 256 -22.00 -4.12 9.99
CA ALA A 256 -22.96 -3.53 9.05
C ALA A 256 -22.27 -3.17 7.74
N LYS A 257 -22.87 -3.52 6.59
CA LYS A 257 -22.33 -3.24 5.24
C LYS A 257 -23.04 -2.09 4.53
N ASN A 258 -24.23 -1.71 4.98
CA ASN A 258 -25.03 -0.67 4.37
C ASN A 258 -25.90 0.06 5.42
N LEU A 259 -26.65 1.06 4.98
CA LEU A 259 -27.49 1.89 5.86
C LEU A 259 -28.60 1.09 6.56
N ASN A 260 -29.17 0.07 5.92
CA ASN A 260 -30.19 -0.77 6.54
C ASN A 260 -29.59 -1.62 7.65
N ASP A 261 -28.44 -2.24 7.41
CA ASP A 261 -27.71 -3.01 8.43
C ASP A 261 -27.34 -2.11 9.61
N LEU A 262 -26.89 -0.88 9.35
CA LEU A 262 -26.57 0.10 10.39
C LEU A 262 -27.81 0.44 11.22
N LYS A 263 -28.97 0.65 10.57
CA LYS A 263 -30.22 0.91 11.28
C LYS A 263 -30.57 -0.24 12.21
N LEU A 264 -30.50 -1.47 11.73
CA LEU A 264 -30.75 -2.68 12.54
C LEU A 264 -29.76 -2.79 13.70
N LEU A 265 -28.47 -2.52 13.47
CA LEU A 265 -27.45 -2.51 14.51
C LEU A 265 -27.77 -1.48 15.61
N VAL A 266 -28.14 -0.25 15.23
CA VAL A 266 -28.51 0.80 16.18
C VAL A 266 -29.76 0.42 16.99
N GLU A 267 -30.77 -0.18 16.35
CA GLU A 267 -31.96 -0.69 17.03
C GLU A 267 -31.60 -1.78 18.05
N GLN A 268 -30.79 -2.76 17.65
CA GLN A 268 -30.31 -3.83 18.53
C GLN A 268 -29.57 -3.27 19.75
N LEU A 269 -28.58 -2.39 19.52
CA LEU A 269 -27.83 -1.74 20.59
C LEU A 269 -28.71 -0.90 21.50
N SER A 270 -29.78 -0.30 20.98
CA SER A 270 -30.71 0.53 21.76
C SER A 270 -31.67 -0.27 22.64
N THR A 271 -31.94 -1.53 22.27
CA THR A 271 -32.80 -2.47 23.00
C THR A 271 -32.05 -3.35 23.99
N GLU A 272 -30.75 -3.11 24.18
CA GLU A 272 -29.93 -3.94 25.04
C GLU A 272 -30.43 -3.90 26.50
N PRO A 273 -30.74 -5.04 27.15
CA PRO A 273 -31.41 -5.07 28.46
C PRO A 273 -30.65 -4.32 29.57
N ALA A 274 -29.33 -4.19 29.42
CA ALA A 274 -28.48 -3.45 30.34
C ALA A 274 -28.70 -1.92 30.23
N LEU A 275 -29.08 -1.39 29.07
CA LEU A 275 -29.50 0.00 28.93
C LEU A 275 -30.86 0.25 29.59
N GLU A 276 -31.80 -0.70 29.52
CA GLU A 276 -33.09 -0.57 30.20
C GLU A 276 -32.92 -0.51 31.72
N LYS A 277 -32.02 -1.33 32.30
CA LYS A 277 -31.67 -1.26 33.73
C LYS A 277 -31.01 0.06 34.12
N LEU A 278 -30.16 0.63 33.26
CA LEU A 278 -29.56 1.95 33.50
C LEU A 278 -30.58 3.09 33.39
N ARG A 279 -31.59 2.96 32.51
CA ARG A 279 -32.69 3.91 32.38
C ARG A 279 -33.64 3.84 33.56
N SER A 280 -33.94 2.65 34.09
CA SER A 280 -34.82 2.48 35.25
C SER A 280 -34.18 2.86 36.58
N CYS A 281 -32.85 2.81 36.71
CA CYS A 281 -32.13 3.29 37.90
C CYS A 281 -31.98 4.82 37.98
N LYS A 282 -32.37 5.57 36.93
CA LYS A 282 -32.29 7.03 36.86
C LYS A 282 -33.64 7.75 37.03
N SER A 283 -34.74 7.03 37.29
CA SER A 283 -36.04 7.60 37.68
C SER A 283 -36.29 7.43 39.17
#